data_AF-A0A949GW79-F1
#
_entry.id   AF-A0A949GW79-F1
#
_cell.length_a   1.000
_cell.length_b   1.000
_cell.length_c   1.000
_cell.angle_alpha   90.00
_cell.angle_beta   90.00
_cell.angle_gamma   90.00
#
_symmetry.space_group_name_H-M   'P 1'
#
loop_
_entity.id
_entity.type
_entity.pdbx_description
1 polymer ?
#
loop_
_entity_poly.entity_id
_entity_poly.type
_entity_poly.pdbx_seq_one_letter_code
_entity_poly.pdbx_strand_id
1 'polypeptide(L)' 'MSKYQKEKVLSVHHWNDSLFSFTTTRRQGLRFRNGHFLMIGLEVEGKPLVRAYSVVSPNYEE' A
#
# COMPACT_ATOMS: atom_id res chain seq x y z
N MET A 1 0.31 -13.38 -15.15
CA MET A 1 0.95 -12.46 -14.17
C MET A 1 -0.14 -11.80 -13.35
N SER A 2 -0.04 -11.81 -12.02
CA SER A 2 -1.02 -11.12 -11.16
C SER A 2 -0.88 -9.61 -11.31
N LYS A 3 -2.00 -8.90 -11.47
CA LYS A 3 -2.07 -7.43 -11.57
C LYS A 3 -1.61 -6.73 -10.27
N TYR A 4 -1.68 -7.43 -9.13
CA TYR A 4 -1.33 -6.90 -7.81
C TYR A 4 -0.27 -7.79 -7.14
N GLN A 5 0.58 -7.15 -6.34
CA GLN A 5 1.54 -7.84 -5.49
C GLN A 5 1.00 -7.92 -4.06
N LYS A 6 1.23 -9.06 -3.40
CA LYS A 6 0.92 -9.22 -1.97
C LYS A 6 2.12 -8.73 -1.17
N GLU A 7 1.88 -7.76 -0.30
CA GLU A 7 2.88 -7.20 0.61
C GLU A 7 2.43 -7.44 2.06
N LYS A 8 3.38 -7.54 2.99
CA LYS A 8 3.10 -7.80 4.41
C LYS A 8 3.03 -6.48 5.17
N VAL A 9 1.98 -6.29 5.98
CA VAL A 9 1.89 -5.16 6.92
C VAL A 9 2.98 -5.28 7.98
N LEU A 10 3.73 -4.19 8.19
CA LEU A 10 4.84 -4.12 9.14
C LEU A 10 4.47 -3.37 10.41
N SER A 11 3.75 -2.25 10.27
CA SER A 11 3.21 -1.50 11.40
C SER A 11 1.82 -0.96 11.09
N VAL A 12 1.04 -0.72 12.15
CA VAL A 12 -0.26 -0.05 12.09
C VAL A 12 -0.29 0.96 13.23
N HIS A 13 -0.71 2.18 12.91
CA HIS A 13 -0.87 3.25 13.88
C HIS A 13 -2.24 3.92 13.67
N HIS A 14 -3.05 3.93 14.72
CA HIS A 14 -4.30 4.69 14.75
C HIS A 14 -4.05 6.05 15.38
N TRP A 15 -4.28 7.12 14.61
CA TRP A 15 -4.15 8.49 15.09
C TRP A 15 -5.40 8.92 15.87
N ASN A 16 -6.58 8.45 15.43
CA ASN A 16 -7.87 8.59 16.07
C ASN A 16 -8.87 7.58 15.49
N ASP A 17 -10.15 7.70 15.83
CA ASP A 17 -11.22 6.76 15.43
C ASP A 17 -11.45 6.65 13.91
N SER A 18 -11.01 7.64 13.14
CA SER A 18 -11.24 7.73 11.68
C SER A 18 -9.97 7.75 10.84
N LEU A 19 -8.79 7.90 11.45
CA LEU A 19 -7.52 8.08 10.76
C LEU A 19 -6.49 7.08 11.28
N PHE A 20 -5.92 6.31 10.35
CA PHE A 20 -4.83 5.40 10.63
C PHE A 20 -3.79 5.44 9.51
N SER A 21 -2.60 4.96 9.82
CA SER A 21 -1.52 4.74 8.87
C SER A 21 -0.95 3.35 9.07
N PHE A 22 -0.40 2.78 8.02
CA PHE A 22 0.28 1.51 8.08
C PHE A 22 1.44 1.49 7.09
N THR A 23 2.43 0.68 7.40
CA THR A 23 3.56 0.42 6.49
C THR A 23 3.51 -1.02 6.02
N THR A 24 4.08 -1.29 4.86
CA THR A 24 4.19 -2.64 4.31
C THR A 24 5.61 -2.92 3.86
N THR A 25 5.91 -4.19 3.60
CA THR A 25 7.04 -4.53 2.75
C THR A 25 6.88 -3.88 1.38
N ARG A 26 8.00 -3.69 0.69
CA ARG A 26 8.02 -3.16 -0.68
C ARG A 26 8.89 -4.04 -1.54
N ARG A 27 8.29 -4.67 -2.56
CA ARG A 27 9.07 -5.37 -3.59
C ARG A 27 9.99 -4.38 -4.32
N GLN A 28 11.27 -4.73 -4.46
CA GLN A 28 12.30 -3.90 -5.12
C GLN A 28 11.94 -3.42 -6.54
N GLY A 29 11.05 -4.13 -7.24
CA GLY A 29 10.58 -3.74 -8.57
C GLY A 29 9.56 -2.59 -8.60
N LEU A 30 8.99 -2.20 -7.45
CA LEU A 30 7.99 -1.14 -7.38
C LEU A 30 8.65 0.25 -7.45
N ARG A 31 8.54 0.90 -8.62
CA ARG A 31 9.06 2.26 -8.87
C ARG A 31 7.91 3.25 -9.03
N PHE A 32 8.03 4.40 -8.38
CA PHE A 32 7.09 5.53 -8.48
C PHE A 32 7.82 6.86 -8.30
N ARG A 33 7.16 7.98 -8.63
CA ARG A 33 7.63 9.33 -8.28
C ARG A 33 6.87 9.83 -7.06
N ASN A 34 7.55 10.57 -6.18
CA ASN A 34 6.94 11.12 -4.97
C ASN A 34 5.68 11.93 -5.34
N GLY A 35 4.58 11.68 -4.63
CA GLY A 35 3.26 12.27 -4.93
C GLY A 35 2.36 11.42 -5.83
N HIS A 36 2.82 10.29 -6.38
CA HIS A 36 1.95 9.35 -7.09
C HIS A 36 1.00 8.59 -6.13
N PHE A 37 -0.08 8.05 -6.70
CA PHE A 37 -0.95 7.09 -6.04
C PHE A 37 -0.82 5.69 -6.66
N LEU A 38 -1.14 4.67 -5.87
CA LEU A 38 -1.22 3.26 -6.27
C LEU A 38 -2.59 2.69 -5.93
N MET A 39 -2.98 1.61 -6.62
CA MET A 39 -4.14 0.83 -6.25
C MET A 39 -3.74 -0.19 -5.19
N ILE A 40 -4.23 0.00 -3.96
CA ILE A 40 -4.00 -0.92 -2.84
C ILE A 40 -5.34 -1.48 -2.33
N GLY A 41 -5.30 -2.64 -1.69
CA GLY A 41 -6.52 -3.28 -1.22
C GLY A 41 -6.30 -4.67 -0.64
N LEU A 42 -7.42 -5.38 -0.46
CA LEU A 42 -7.47 -6.73 0.08
C LEU A 42 -8.15 -7.67 -0.91
N GLU A 43 -7.84 -8.96 -0.78
CA GLU A 43 -8.61 -10.00 -1.44
C GLU A 43 -9.82 -10.34 -0.57
N VAL A 44 -11.02 -10.20 -1.13
CA VAL A 44 -12.30 -10.47 -0.46
C VAL A 44 -13.07 -11.44 -1.35
N GLU A 45 -13.42 -12.61 -0.82
CA GLU A 45 -14.14 -13.66 -1.58
C GLU A 45 -13.45 -14.03 -2.92
N GLY A 46 -12.12 -14.09 -2.91
CA GLY A 46 -11.31 -14.40 -4.10
C GLY A 46 -11.23 -13.27 -5.13
N LYS A 47 -11.76 -12.07 -4.82
CA LYS A 47 -11.75 -10.90 -5.72
C LYS A 47 -10.96 -9.74 -5.09
N PRO A 48 -10.18 -8.99 -5.88
CA PRO A 48 -9.44 -7.84 -5.36
C PRO A 48 -10.39 -6.64 -5.12
N LEU A 49 -10.53 -6.24 -3.85
CA LEU A 49 -11.19 -4.99 -3.46
C LEU A 49 -10.14 -3.91 -3.26
N VAL A 50 -9.98 -3.04 -4.26
CA VAL A 50 -8.93 -2.01 -4.29
C VAL A 50 -9.46 -0.59 -4.34
N ARG A 51 -8.68 0.36 -3.83
CA ARG A 51 -8.90 1.80 -3.95
C ARG A 51 -7.57 2.51 -4.23
N ALA A 52 -7.66 3.71 -4.78
CA ALA A 52 -6.49 4.56 -5.01
C ALA A 52 -6.04 5.17 -3.68
N TYR A 53 -4.75 5.06 -3.36
CA TYR A 53 -4.12 5.70 -2.22
C TYR A 53 -2.80 6.33 -2.64
N SER A 54 -2.55 7.56 -2.18
CA SER A 54 -1.25 8.21 -2.33
C SER A 54 -0.17 7.42 -1.60
N VAL A 55 1.01 7.29 -2.20
CA VAL A 55 2.17 6.72 -1.51
C VAL A 55 2.83 7.83 -0.71
N VAL A 56 2.78 7.70 0.61
CA VAL A 56 3.27 8.71 1.55
C VAL A 56 4.79 8.57 1.78
N SER A 57 5.34 7.35 1.68
CA SER A 57 6.78 7.13 1.75
C SER A 57 7.51 7.69 0.52
N PRO A 58 8.71 8.26 0.69
CA PRO A 58 9.52 8.66 -0.44
C PRO A 58 9.98 7.44 -1.24
N ASN A 59 10.16 7.62 -2.55
CA ASN A 59 10.48 6.52 -3.46
C ASN A 59 11.85 5.86 -3.24
N TYR A 60 12.74 6.49 -2.49
CA TYR A 60 14.05 5.99 -2.07
C TYR A 60 14.03 5.33 -0.68
N GLU A 61 12.91 5.39 0.04
CA GLU A 61 12.78 4.74 1.35
C GLU A 61 12.69 3.22 1.18
N GLU A 62 13.40 2.51 2.06
CA GLU A 62 13.58 1.05 2.07
C GLU A 62 12.49 0.36 2.90
#